data_AF-A0A954YBF9-F1
#
_entry.id   AF-A0A954YBF9-F1
#
_cell.length_a   1.000
_cell.length_b   1.000
_cell.length_c   1.000
_cell.angle_alpha   90.00
_cell.angle_beta   90.00
_cell.angle_gamma   90.00
#
_symmetry.space_group_name_H-M   'P 1'
#
loop_
_entity.id
_entity.type
_entity.pdbx_description
1 polymer ?
#
loop_
_entity_poly.entity_id
_entity_poly.type
_entity_poly.pdbx_seq_one_letter_code
_entity_poly.pdbx_strand_id
1 'polypeptide(L)'
;MTRRALTLGLTLVCLAIMAAMITPLALLSGVESLEANFAADGLAHRLAGDSVIRILPRLIPSQSAQDALDRDNRWLFETTIGATRAQVLIQDDSAKLPLQALVDLTDPVRIEAALARVAPGLPVLTVRRAAERARVARCLEETFALDDDAALYGRPDTDAWTRYITPVGARINVQRASAVALEALFDDNSTLAQRLRDKAKPQLTDVTQAERQRVEAVTTSRPERYSLLIRTTLHGQARQRYVIIDAGASPTVSLDLEVAP
;
A
#
# COMPACT_ATOMS: atom_id res chain seq x y z
N MET A 1 -67.01 -39.21 -20.85
CA MET A 1 -66.11 -38.16 -20.32
C MET A 1 -64.63 -38.61 -20.30
N THR A 2 -64.03 -39.11 -21.39
CA THR A 2 -62.74 -39.84 -21.24
C THR A 2 -61.63 -39.55 -22.25
N ARG A 3 -61.84 -38.79 -23.34
CA ARG A 3 -60.73 -38.45 -24.27
C ARG A 3 -60.17 -37.04 -24.09
N ARG A 4 -61.02 -36.04 -23.85
CA ARG A 4 -60.60 -34.62 -23.68
C ARG A 4 -59.85 -34.36 -22.38
N ALA A 5 -60.20 -35.06 -21.30
CA ALA A 5 -59.51 -34.95 -20.02
C ALA A 5 -58.07 -35.50 -20.07
N LEU A 6 -57.86 -36.58 -20.84
CA LEU A 6 -56.56 -37.21 -21.01
C LEU A 6 -55.59 -36.33 -21.81
N THR A 7 -56.09 -35.68 -22.87
CA THR A 7 -55.29 -34.76 -23.70
C THR A 7 -54.88 -33.53 -22.90
N LEU A 8 -55.79 -32.97 -22.10
CA LEU A 8 -55.49 -31.82 -21.25
C LEU A 8 -54.46 -32.16 -20.15
N GLY A 9 -54.59 -33.33 -19.53
CA GLY A 9 -53.62 -33.84 -18.55
C GLY A 9 -52.23 -34.03 -19.15
N LEU A 10 -52.13 -34.62 -20.33
CA LEU A 10 -50.84 -34.83 -21.01
C LEU A 10 -50.18 -33.51 -21.40
N THR A 11 -50.97 -32.53 -21.86
CA THR A 11 -50.45 -31.21 -22.26
C THR A 11 -49.90 -30.44 -21.05
N LEU A 12 -50.61 -30.50 -19.91
CA LEU A 12 -50.16 -29.90 -18.66
C LEU A 12 -48.89 -30.54 -18.11
N VAL A 13 -48.76 -31.87 -18.21
CA VAL A 13 -47.54 -32.58 -17.80
C VAL A 13 -46.36 -32.21 -18.71
N CYS A 14 -46.54 -32.14 -20.03
CA CYS A 14 -45.50 -31.69 -20.94
C CYS A 14 -45.07 -30.23 -20.67
N LEU A 15 -46.01 -29.34 -20.37
CA LEU A 15 -45.72 -27.95 -19.99
C LEU A 15 -44.96 -27.85 -18.67
N ALA A 16 -45.32 -28.66 -17.67
CA ALA A 16 -44.63 -28.72 -16.39
C ALA A 16 -43.19 -29.26 -16.54
N ILE A 17 -42.99 -30.29 -17.37
CA ILE A 17 -41.65 -30.85 -17.66
C ILE A 17 -40.80 -29.82 -18.44
N MET A 18 -41.37 -29.14 -19.43
CA MET A 18 -40.69 -28.07 -20.17
C MET A 18 -40.28 -26.92 -19.24
N ALA A 19 -41.18 -26.45 -18.37
CA ALA A 19 -40.86 -25.40 -17.40
C ALA A 19 -39.79 -25.86 -16.38
N ALA A 20 -39.87 -27.11 -15.91
CA ALA A 20 -38.89 -27.69 -14.98
C ALA A 20 -37.50 -27.92 -15.62
N MET A 21 -37.42 -28.06 -16.95
CA MET A 21 -36.15 -28.20 -17.69
C MET A 21 -35.56 -26.83 -18.08
N ILE A 22 -36.40 -25.86 -18.45
CA ILE A 22 -35.95 -24.53 -18.89
C ILE A 22 -35.37 -23.72 -17.72
N THR A 23 -35.94 -23.85 -16.51
CA THR A 23 -35.50 -23.10 -15.33
C THR A 23 -34.05 -23.42 -14.90
N PRO A 24 -33.61 -24.69 -14.77
CA PRO A 24 -32.22 -25.01 -14.44
C PRO A 24 -31.25 -24.67 -15.58
N LEU A 25 -31.65 -24.76 -16.86
CA LEU A 25 -30.82 -24.36 -18.00
C LEU A 25 -30.60 -22.84 -18.07
N ALA A 26 -31.62 -22.04 -17.74
CA ALA A 26 -31.50 -20.58 -17.62
C ALA A 26 -30.68 -20.16 -16.40
N LEU A 27 -30.73 -20.92 -15.30
CA LEU A 27 -29.89 -20.71 -14.13
C LEU A 27 -28.42 -21.07 -14.41
N LEU A 28 -28.16 -22.19 -15.11
CA LEU A 28 -26.80 -22.60 -15.49
C LEU A 28 -26.16 -21.61 -16.48
N SER A 29 -26.88 -21.17 -17.51
CA SER A 29 -26.37 -20.16 -18.45
C SER A 29 -26.22 -18.78 -17.80
N GLY A 30 -27.09 -18.45 -16.84
CA GLY A 30 -26.97 -17.26 -16.00
C GLY A 30 -25.70 -17.29 -15.15
N VAL A 31 -25.44 -18.41 -14.46
CA VAL A 31 -24.25 -18.62 -13.62
C VAL A 31 -22.98 -18.60 -14.46
N GLU A 32 -22.94 -19.28 -15.60
CA GLU A 32 -21.78 -19.24 -16.52
C GLU A 32 -21.54 -17.82 -17.08
N SER A 33 -22.60 -17.07 -17.41
CA SER A 33 -22.45 -15.67 -17.85
C SER A 33 -21.97 -14.75 -16.71
N LEU A 34 -22.42 -15.01 -15.48
CA LEU A 34 -21.98 -14.30 -14.29
C LEU A 34 -20.52 -14.61 -14.01
N GLU A 35 -20.11 -15.87 -14.00
CA GLU A 35 -18.72 -16.30 -13.82
C GLU A 35 -17.80 -15.74 -14.91
N ALA A 36 -18.24 -15.75 -16.18
CA ALA A 36 -17.50 -15.15 -17.28
C ALA A 36 -17.36 -13.63 -17.11
N ASN A 37 -18.41 -12.94 -16.66
CA ASN A 37 -18.37 -11.51 -16.36
C ASN A 37 -17.48 -11.21 -15.14
N PHE A 38 -17.53 -12.00 -14.07
CA PHE A 38 -16.64 -11.86 -12.91
C PHE A 38 -15.18 -12.11 -13.29
N ALA A 39 -14.91 -13.08 -14.16
CA ALA A 39 -13.57 -13.35 -14.67
C ALA A 39 -13.07 -12.21 -15.57
N ALA A 40 -13.94 -11.67 -16.42
CA ALA A 40 -13.64 -10.53 -17.29
C ALA A 40 -13.40 -9.23 -16.48
N ASP A 41 -14.26 -8.95 -15.49
CA ASP A 41 -14.12 -7.81 -14.59
C ASP A 41 -12.83 -7.96 -13.76
N GLY A 42 -12.55 -9.15 -13.22
CA GLY A 42 -11.29 -9.44 -12.53
C GLY A 42 -10.05 -9.25 -13.41
N LEU A 43 -10.13 -9.59 -14.70
CA LEU A 43 -9.06 -9.31 -15.66
C LEU A 43 -8.92 -7.80 -15.93
N ALA A 44 -10.02 -7.07 -16.09
CA ALA A 44 -10.02 -5.64 -16.32
C ALA A 44 -9.43 -4.86 -15.13
N HIS A 45 -9.75 -5.24 -13.89
CA HIS A 45 -9.12 -4.69 -12.69
C HIS A 45 -7.61 -4.93 -12.68
N ARG A 46 -7.16 -6.16 -12.98
CA ARG A 46 -5.72 -6.49 -13.03
C ARG A 46 -4.98 -5.69 -14.10
N LEU A 47 -5.51 -5.63 -15.31
CA LEU A 47 -4.92 -4.86 -16.41
C LEU A 47 -4.84 -3.36 -16.09
N ALA A 48 -5.86 -2.79 -15.45
CA ALA A 48 -5.83 -1.41 -15.00
C ALA A 48 -4.72 -1.18 -13.95
N GLY A 49 -4.63 -2.06 -12.95
CA GLY A 49 -3.56 -2.03 -11.94
C GLY A 49 -2.16 -2.16 -12.55
N ASP A 50 -1.96 -3.14 -13.44
CA ASP A 50 -0.66 -3.38 -14.09
C ASP A 50 -0.26 -2.20 -14.99
N SER A 51 -1.22 -1.59 -15.68
CA SER A 51 -0.98 -0.41 -16.51
C SER A 51 -0.55 0.79 -15.66
N VAL A 52 -1.21 1.00 -14.52
CA VAL A 52 -0.80 2.00 -13.52
C VAL A 52 0.64 1.74 -13.09
N ILE A 53 0.94 0.53 -12.60
CA ILE A 53 2.27 0.11 -12.13
C ILE A 53 3.35 0.31 -13.19
N ARG A 54 3.04 0.08 -14.48
CA ARG A 54 4.00 0.23 -15.57
C ARG A 54 4.35 1.68 -15.89
N ILE A 55 3.43 2.61 -15.69
CA ILE A 55 3.59 4.02 -16.03
C ILE A 55 4.19 4.82 -14.87
N LEU A 56 3.86 4.44 -13.63
CA LEU A 56 4.32 5.09 -12.40
C LEU A 56 5.84 5.29 -12.29
N PRO A 57 6.69 4.27 -12.55
CA PRO A 57 8.14 4.41 -12.61
C PRO A 57 8.65 5.55 -13.50
N ARG A 58 7.87 6.01 -14.49
CA ARG A 58 8.23 7.12 -15.36
C ARG A 58 7.73 8.47 -14.84
N LEU A 59 6.62 8.47 -14.10
CA LEU A 59 6.03 9.66 -13.50
C LEU A 59 6.78 10.05 -12.22
N ILE A 60 7.05 9.08 -11.36
CA ILE A 60 7.62 9.25 -10.02
C ILE A 60 8.99 9.98 -10.00
N PRO A 61 9.95 9.67 -10.90
CA PRO A 61 11.26 10.35 -10.89
C PRO A 61 11.20 11.79 -11.41
N SER A 62 10.08 12.21 -12.01
CA SER A 62 9.95 13.57 -12.53
C SER A 62 9.89 14.56 -11.37
N GLN A 63 10.53 15.72 -11.55
CA GLN A 63 10.43 16.85 -10.60
C GLN A 63 8.96 17.15 -10.27
N SER A 64 8.09 17.10 -11.28
CA SER A 64 6.65 17.34 -11.16
C SER A 64 5.93 16.37 -10.22
N ALA A 65 6.33 15.10 -10.16
CA ALA A 65 5.72 14.15 -9.21
C ALA A 65 6.19 14.40 -7.77
N GLN A 66 7.43 14.85 -7.58
CA GLN A 66 7.92 15.24 -6.25
C GLN A 66 7.32 16.56 -5.75
N ASP A 67 6.99 17.46 -6.67
CA ASP A 67 6.27 18.72 -6.40
C ASP A 67 4.78 18.47 -6.13
N ALA A 68 4.22 17.39 -6.67
CA ALA A 68 2.83 16.98 -6.45
C ALA A 68 2.62 16.28 -5.08
N LEU A 69 3.69 15.88 -4.39
CA LEU A 69 3.60 15.36 -3.03
C LEU A 69 3.18 16.47 -2.07
N ASP A 70 2.14 16.20 -1.28
CA ASP A 70 1.68 17.08 -0.22
C ASP A 70 2.66 17.11 0.97
N ARG A 71 2.26 17.82 2.04
CA ARG A 71 3.04 17.95 3.27
C ARG A 71 3.27 16.62 4.00
N ASP A 72 2.44 15.62 3.75
CA ASP A 72 2.53 14.29 4.32
C ASP A 72 3.25 13.31 3.38
N ASN A 73 3.88 13.84 2.32
CA ASN A 73 4.59 13.09 1.28
C ASN A 73 3.69 12.12 0.53
N ARG A 74 2.45 12.54 0.25
CA ARG A 74 1.46 11.77 -0.50
C ARG A 74 1.00 12.49 -1.75
N TRP A 75 0.63 11.71 -2.74
CA TRP A 75 -0.01 12.22 -3.95
C TRP A 75 -1.14 11.30 -4.35
N LEU A 76 -2.35 11.85 -4.38
CA LEU A 76 -3.52 11.18 -4.91
C LEU A 76 -3.74 11.65 -6.35
N PHE A 77 -3.84 10.69 -7.28
CA PHE A 77 -4.32 10.99 -8.61
C PHE A 77 -5.34 9.95 -9.07
N GLU A 78 -6.12 10.33 -10.06
CA GLU A 78 -7.14 9.49 -10.64
C GLU A 78 -6.96 9.41 -12.15
N THR A 79 -7.21 8.23 -12.69
CA THR A 79 -7.17 7.99 -14.13
C THR A 79 -8.22 6.95 -14.52
N THR A 80 -8.49 6.83 -15.80
CA THR A 80 -9.42 5.84 -16.35
C THR A 80 -8.69 5.00 -17.40
N ILE A 81 -8.79 3.68 -17.28
CA ILE A 81 -8.14 2.71 -18.18
C ILE A 81 -9.23 1.79 -18.73
N GLY A 82 -9.60 1.99 -19.99
CA GLY A 82 -10.80 1.36 -20.55
C GLY A 82 -12.05 1.83 -19.81
N ALA A 83 -12.84 0.89 -19.28
CA ALA A 83 -14.02 1.16 -18.46
C ALA A 83 -13.70 1.23 -16.94
N THR A 84 -12.47 0.91 -16.53
CA THR A 84 -12.08 0.85 -15.12
C THR A 84 -11.56 2.20 -14.65
N ARG A 85 -12.15 2.75 -13.60
CA ARG A 85 -11.59 3.91 -12.89
C ARG A 85 -10.49 3.43 -11.96
N ALA A 86 -9.34 4.08 -11.99
CA ALA A 86 -8.23 3.82 -11.08
C ALA A 86 -7.94 5.08 -10.25
N GLN A 87 -8.08 4.96 -8.94
CA GLN A 87 -7.62 5.93 -7.96
C GLN A 87 -6.33 5.41 -7.35
N VAL A 88 -5.28 6.23 -7.36
CA VAL A 88 -3.94 5.82 -6.95
C VAL A 88 -3.42 6.80 -5.92
N LEU A 89 -3.21 6.29 -4.71
CA LEU A 89 -2.53 7.02 -3.65
C LEU A 89 -1.08 6.57 -3.61
N ILE A 90 -0.16 7.50 -3.89
CA ILE A 90 1.28 7.29 -3.77
C ILE A 90 1.75 7.90 -2.47
N GLN A 91 2.72 7.26 -1.82
CA GLN A 91 3.44 7.81 -0.68
C GLN A 91 4.94 7.58 -0.82
N ASP A 92 5.75 8.61 -0.59
CA ASP A 92 7.22 8.45 -0.45
C ASP A 92 7.53 7.87 0.94
N ASP A 93 7.69 6.56 1.01
CA ASP A 93 8.04 5.86 2.26
C ASP A 93 9.46 6.16 2.73
N SER A 94 10.31 6.67 1.85
CA SER A 94 11.65 7.13 2.24
C SER A 94 11.57 8.29 3.22
N ALA A 95 10.46 9.05 3.25
CA ALA A 95 10.26 10.12 4.24
C ALA A 95 9.87 9.61 5.64
N LYS A 96 9.67 8.30 5.81
CA LYS A 96 9.34 7.66 7.09
C LYS A 96 10.57 7.01 7.71
N LEU A 97 10.52 6.82 9.04
CA LEU A 97 11.54 6.11 9.80
C LEU A 97 11.49 4.61 9.47
N PRO A 98 12.52 4.04 8.83
CA PRO A 98 12.51 2.61 8.53
C PRO A 98 12.71 1.80 9.82
N LEU A 99 11.88 0.78 10.02
CA LEU A 99 12.00 -0.13 11.17
C LEU A 99 13.38 -0.77 11.26
N GLN A 100 14.02 -1.08 10.12
CA GLN A 100 15.38 -1.62 10.12
C GLN A 100 16.38 -0.65 10.74
N ALA A 101 16.29 0.66 10.43
CA ALA A 101 17.18 1.66 11.02
C ALA A 101 16.99 1.79 12.54
N LEU A 102 15.76 1.56 13.04
CA LEU A 102 15.50 1.45 14.47
C LEU A 102 16.12 0.19 15.08
N VAL A 103 15.99 -0.97 14.43
CA VAL A 103 16.59 -2.23 14.93
C VAL A 103 18.12 -2.19 14.92
N ASP A 104 18.70 -1.47 13.96
CA ASP A 104 20.14 -1.23 13.87
C ASP A 104 20.64 -0.28 14.99
N LEU A 105 19.75 0.43 15.68
CA LEU A 105 20.04 1.00 17.00
C LEU A 105 20.19 -0.18 17.97
N THR A 106 21.41 -0.65 18.16
CA THR A 106 21.74 -1.87 18.92
C THR A 106 21.25 -1.86 20.38
N ASP A 107 20.93 -0.68 20.94
CA ASP A 107 20.48 -0.47 22.31
C ASP A 107 18.94 -0.45 22.43
N PRO A 108 18.32 -1.41 23.16
CA PRO A 108 16.87 -1.45 23.39
C PRO A 108 16.29 -0.18 24.01
N VAL A 109 17.00 0.50 24.90
CA VAL A 109 16.53 1.74 25.55
C VAL A 109 16.33 2.84 24.51
N ARG A 110 17.23 2.89 23.52
CA ARG A 110 17.16 3.85 22.41
C ARG A 110 16.00 3.54 21.47
N ILE A 111 15.72 2.26 21.22
CA ILE A 111 14.56 1.86 20.44
C ILE A 111 13.27 2.29 21.15
N GLU A 112 13.17 2.06 22.46
CA GLU A 112 12.01 2.48 23.26
C GLU A 112 11.79 3.99 23.24
N ALA A 113 12.87 4.76 23.46
CA ALA A 113 12.81 6.22 23.41
C ALA A 113 12.38 6.74 22.03
N ALA A 114 12.91 6.14 20.95
CA ALA A 114 12.50 6.47 19.60
C ALA A 114 11.02 6.16 19.35
N LEU A 115 10.55 4.98 19.75
CA LEU A 115 9.16 4.56 19.59
C LEU A 115 8.20 5.41 20.41
N ALA A 116 8.58 5.85 21.61
CA ALA A 116 7.76 6.75 22.42
C ALA A 116 7.44 8.07 21.70
N ARG A 117 8.30 8.51 20.76
CA ARG A 117 8.09 9.74 19.98
C ARG A 117 7.20 9.53 18.75
N VAL A 118 7.40 8.46 18.00
CA VAL A 118 6.75 8.23 16.69
C VAL A 118 5.57 7.25 16.73
N ALA A 119 5.50 6.44 17.77
CA ALA A 119 4.56 5.32 17.91
C ALA A 119 4.30 4.97 19.39
N PRO A 120 3.82 5.92 20.22
CA PRO A 120 3.62 5.69 21.64
C PRO A 120 2.69 4.48 21.85
N GLY A 121 3.15 3.51 22.65
CA GLY A 121 2.42 2.27 22.92
C GLY A 121 2.74 1.10 21.98
N LEU A 122 3.56 1.29 20.92
CA LEU A 122 4.00 0.20 20.06
C LEU A 122 5.11 -0.63 20.73
N PRO A 123 4.94 -1.94 20.97
CA PRO A 123 5.96 -2.74 21.65
C PRO A 123 7.23 -2.95 20.80
N VAL A 124 8.41 -2.86 21.43
CA VAL A 124 9.73 -3.11 20.78
C VAL A 124 9.79 -4.48 20.10
N LEU A 125 9.20 -5.50 20.73
CA LEU A 125 9.15 -6.86 20.16
C LEU A 125 8.34 -6.91 18.86
N THR A 126 7.28 -6.11 18.75
CA THR A 126 6.50 -5.98 17.51
C THR A 126 7.34 -5.35 16.41
N VAL A 127 8.11 -4.31 16.76
CA VAL A 127 9.04 -3.62 15.83
C VAL A 127 10.14 -4.55 15.34
N ARG A 128 10.80 -5.29 16.24
CA ARG A 128 11.85 -6.25 15.85
C ARG A 128 11.31 -7.35 14.94
N ARG A 129 10.11 -7.87 15.22
CA ARG A 129 9.44 -8.87 14.38
C ARG A 129 8.99 -8.32 13.04
N ALA A 130 8.53 -7.06 12.98
CA ALA A 130 8.08 -6.41 11.75
C ALA A 130 9.25 -5.96 10.85
N ALA A 131 10.43 -5.71 11.43
CA ALA A 131 11.65 -5.45 10.68
C ALA A 131 12.18 -6.70 9.94
N GLU A 132 11.76 -7.90 10.34
CA GLU A 132 12.07 -9.12 9.58
C GLU A 132 11.39 -9.05 8.21
N ARG A 133 12.16 -8.85 7.14
CA ARG A 133 11.66 -8.74 5.75
C ARG A 133 10.64 -9.83 5.36
N ALA A 134 10.79 -11.04 5.90
CA ALA A 134 9.89 -12.16 5.67
C ALA A 134 8.46 -11.95 6.21
N ARG A 135 8.24 -10.96 7.09
CA ARG A 135 6.94 -10.67 7.70
C ARG A 135 6.29 -9.39 7.20
N VAL A 136 6.96 -8.59 6.37
CA VAL A 136 6.42 -7.33 5.83
C VAL A 136 5.05 -7.55 5.16
N ALA A 137 4.92 -8.57 4.31
CA ALA A 137 3.64 -8.91 3.68
C ALA A 137 2.54 -9.23 4.72
N ARG A 138 2.88 -10.01 5.75
CA ARG A 138 1.94 -10.38 6.83
C ARG A 138 1.56 -9.19 7.72
N CYS A 139 2.50 -8.32 8.05
CA CYS A 139 2.23 -7.10 8.82
C CYS A 139 1.34 -6.14 8.02
N LEU A 140 1.53 -6.06 6.70
CA LEU A 140 0.64 -5.31 5.82
C LEU A 140 -0.75 -5.95 5.77
N GLU A 141 -0.87 -7.27 5.56
CA GLU A 141 -2.13 -8.01 5.62
C GLU A 141 -2.88 -7.80 6.94
N GLU A 142 -2.19 -7.88 8.08
CA GLU A 142 -2.75 -7.60 9.42
C GLU A 142 -3.19 -6.14 9.56
N THR A 143 -2.51 -5.19 8.90
CA THR A 143 -2.90 -3.77 8.85
C THR A 143 -4.13 -3.55 7.96
N PHE A 144 -4.25 -4.30 6.86
CA PHE A 144 -5.38 -4.27 5.94
C PHE A 144 -6.64 -4.92 6.53
N ALA A 145 -6.50 -5.94 7.36
CA ALA A 145 -7.63 -6.62 8.02
C ALA A 145 -8.39 -5.74 9.04
N LEU A 146 -7.94 -4.50 9.28
CA LEU A 146 -8.56 -3.53 10.18
C LEU A 146 -9.47 -2.50 9.46
N ASP A 147 -9.86 -2.76 8.21
CA ASP A 147 -10.94 -2.04 7.46
C ASP A 147 -10.78 -0.52 7.26
N ASP A 148 -9.59 0.04 7.51
CA ASP A 148 -9.34 1.46 7.22
C ASP A 148 -8.14 1.60 6.28
N ASP A 149 -8.38 2.10 5.06
CA ASP A 149 -7.34 2.56 4.11
C ASP A 149 -6.36 3.54 4.80
N ALA A 150 -6.82 4.20 5.86
CA ALA A 150 -6.02 5.05 6.74
C ALA A 150 -4.99 4.30 7.60
N ALA A 151 -5.06 2.98 7.74
CA ALA A 151 -4.17 2.24 8.60
C ALA A 151 -2.74 2.16 8.03
N LEU A 152 -2.57 2.13 6.70
CA LEU A 152 -1.21 2.04 6.09
C LEU A 152 -0.47 3.37 6.02
N TYR A 153 -1.24 4.44 5.81
CA TYR A 153 -0.65 5.75 5.56
C TYR A 153 -0.88 6.71 6.72
N GLY A 154 -1.95 6.52 7.51
CA GLY A 154 -2.45 7.39 8.56
C GLY A 154 -3.54 8.32 8.03
N ARG A 155 -4.68 8.48 8.71
CA ARG A 155 -5.57 9.64 8.49
C ARG A 155 -4.84 10.89 9.04
N PRO A 156 -5.07 12.09 8.47
CA PRO A 156 -4.50 13.33 9.00
C PRO A 156 -4.87 13.57 10.48
N ASP A 157 -5.96 12.95 10.93
CA ASP A 157 -6.63 13.18 12.21
C ASP A 157 -6.42 12.03 13.23
N THR A 158 -5.69 10.97 12.86
CA THR A 158 -5.40 9.83 13.75
C THR A 158 -3.90 9.72 13.98
N ASP A 159 -3.48 9.57 15.24
CA ASP A 159 -2.10 9.28 15.66
C ASP A 159 -1.69 7.83 15.29
N ALA A 160 -1.78 7.49 14.01
CA ALA A 160 -1.36 6.20 13.50
C ALA A 160 0.17 6.22 13.33
N TRP A 161 0.86 5.34 14.05
CA TRP A 161 2.32 5.13 13.97
C TRP A 161 2.82 4.94 12.53
N THR A 162 1.96 4.39 11.66
CA THR A 162 2.25 4.19 10.24
C THR A 162 2.50 5.50 9.49
N ARG A 163 2.09 6.67 10.01
CA ARG A 163 2.46 7.98 9.47
C ARG A 163 3.96 8.26 9.56
N TYR A 164 4.61 7.77 10.61
CA TYR A 164 5.99 8.11 10.93
C TYR A 164 6.97 6.98 10.64
N ILE A 165 6.49 5.74 10.59
CA ILE A 165 7.31 4.54 10.48
C ILE A 165 6.96 3.77 9.21
N THR A 166 7.96 3.16 8.57
CA THR A 166 7.76 2.18 7.49
C THR A 166 8.43 0.85 7.83
N PRO A 167 7.76 -0.30 7.63
CA PRO A 167 8.41 -1.61 7.75
C PRO A 167 9.35 -1.90 6.57
N VAL A 168 9.36 -1.05 5.56
CA VAL A 168 10.07 -1.30 4.30
C VAL A 168 11.10 -0.21 4.10
N GLY A 169 12.37 -0.52 4.32
CA GLY A 169 13.45 0.45 4.07
C GLY A 169 14.64 0.23 4.96
N ALA A 170 15.71 0.95 4.64
CA ALA A 170 16.90 1.05 5.47
C ALA A 170 17.34 2.50 5.68
N ARG A 171 16.94 3.43 4.80
CA ARG A 171 17.36 4.82 4.84
C ARG A 171 16.18 5.78 4.85
N ILE A 172 16.35 6.89 5.57
CA ILE A 172 15.39 7.99 5.65
C ILE A 172 15.82 9.17 4.77
N ASN A 173 14.90 9.71 3.99
CA ASN A 173 15.07 10.90 3.16
C ASN A 173 14.99 12.14 4.03
N VAL A 174 16.14 12.71 4.37
CA VAL A 174 16.25 13.82 5.33
C VAL A 174 15.60 15.12 4.82
N GLN A 175 15.40 15.24 3.49
CA GLN A 175 14.77 16.43 2.90
C GLN A 175 13.25 16.45 3.07
N ARG A 176 12.64 15.28 3.29
CA ARG A 176 11.17 15.10 3.31
C ARG A 176 10.66 14.53 4.62
N ALA A 177 11.55 13.96 5.43
CA ALA A 177 11.21 13.38 6.72
C ALA A 177 10.67 14.42 7.72
N SER A 178 9.72 13.97 8.53
CA SER A 178 9.23 14.77 9.66
C SER A 178 10.33 14.96 10.71
N ALA A 179 10.26 16.08 11.45
CA ALA A 179 11.18 16.35 12.55
C ALA A 179 11.16 15.22 13.59
N VAL A 180 9.96 14.72 13.93
CA VAL A 180 9.78 13.63 14.91
C VAL A 180 10.51 12.36 14.48
N ALA A 181 10.48 12.00 13.18
CA ALA A 181 11.18 10.83 12.67
C ALA A 181 12.72 10.99 12.72
N LEU A 182 13.23 12.19 12.42
CA LEU A 182 14.67 12.49 12.51
C LEU A 182 15.16 12.52 13.95
N GLU A 183 14.39 13.13 14.85
CA GLU A 183 14.68 13.13 16.28
C GLU A 183 14.65 11.71 16.86
N ALA A 184 13.71 10.87 16.46
CA ALA A 184 13.67 9.47 16.88
C ALA A 184 14.90 8.68 16.40
N LEU A 185 15.43 8.96 15.21
CA LEU A 185 16.60 8.27 14.68
C LEU A 185 17.93 8.74 15.32
N PHE A 186 18.00 10.03 15.66
CA PHE A 186 19.19 10.71 16.20
C PHE A 186 18.96 11.27 17.61
N ASP A 187 18.22 10.54 18.44
CA ASP A 187 17.78 10.97 19.78
C ASP A 187 18.95 11.36 20.71
N ASP A 188 20.12 10.75 20.50
CA ASP A 188 21.38 11.06 21.19
C ASP A 188 22.02 12.39 20.77
N ASN A 189 21.56 13.01 19.69
CA ASN A 189 22.16 14.20 19.10
C ASN A 189 21.08 15.09 18.44
N SER A 190 20.27 15.75 19.26
CA SER A 190 19.21 16.67 18.80
C SER A 190 19.73 17.78 17.87
N THR A 191 20.94 18.27 18.11
CA THR A 191 21.61 19.23 17.23
C THR A 191 21.91 18.66 15.84
N LEU A 192 22.24 17.37 15.73
CA LEU A 192 22.40 16.69 14.44
C LEU A 192 21.05 16.51 13.73
N ALA A 193 20.01 16.09 14.45
CA ALA A 193 18.65 15.96 13.91
C ALA A 193 18.16 17.29 13.31
N GLN A 194 18.33 18.39 14.06
CA GLN A 194 17.97 19.74 13.62
C GLN A 194 18.80 20.18 12.40
N ARG A 195 20.11 19.90 12.37
CA ARG A 195 20.96 20.21 11.21
C ARG A 195 20.58 19.43 9.95
N LEU A 196 20.22 18.15 10.09
CA LEU A 196 19.75 17.31 8.99
C LEU A 196 18.43 17.82 8.42
N ARG A 197 17.56 18.36 9.27
CA ARG A 197 16.31 19.01 8.86
C ARG A 197 16.56 20.33 8.12
N ASP A 198 17.45 21.17 8.65
CA ASP A 198 17.68 22.51 8.13
C ASP A 198 18.52 22.54 6.84
N LYS A 199 19.29 21.48 6.57
CA LYS A 199 20.21 21.40 5.42
C LYS A 199 19.95 20.16 4.59
N ALA A 200 19.68 20.35 3.30
CA ALA A 200 19.51 19.28 2.31
C ALA A 200 20.73 18.33 2.17
N LYS A 201 21.91 18.80 2.59
CA LYS A 201 23.14 18.03 2.86
C LYS A 201 23.89 18.73 4.00
N PRO A 202 23.74 18.30 5.27
CA PRO A 202 24.51 18.94 6.32
C PRO A 202 25.99 18.69 6.09
N GLN A 203 26.79 19.75 6.24
CA GLN A 203 28.22 19.59 6.38
C GLN A 203 28.46 18.91 7.74
N LEU A 204 28.74 17.61 7.70
CA LEU A 204 29.03 16.77 8.87
C LEU A 204 30.49 16.97 9.34
N THR A 205 31.00 18.20 9.28
CA THR A 205 32.41 18.52 9.57
C THR A 205 32.77 18.37 11.04
N ASP A 206 31.79 18.55 11.93
CA ASP A 206 31.99 18.60 13.39
C ASP A 206 31.51 17.32 14.11
N VAL A 207 31.28 16.23 13.37
CA VAL A 207 30.95 14.92 13.94
C VAL A 207 32.10 13.94 13.73
N THR A 208 32.18 12.94 14.60
CA THR A 208 33.21 11.90 14.47
C THR A 208 33.06 11.12 13.16
N GLN A 209 34.13 10.47 12.70
CA GLN A 209 34.06 9.62 11.50
C GLN A 209 33.01 8.50 11.66
N ALA A 210 32.89 7.91 12.85
CA ALA A 210 31.92 6.87 13.15
C ALA A 210 30.48 7.40 13.06
N GLU A 211 30.20 8.59 13.60
CA GLU A 211 28.89 9.23 13.46
C GLU A 211 28.59 9.58 12.00
N ARG A 212 29.57 10.07 11.24
CA ARG A 212 29.38 10.36 9.81
C ARG A 212 29.01 9.10 9.04
N GLN A 213 29.74 8.01 9.24
CA GLN A 213 29.45 6.71 8.62
C GLN A 213 28.05 6.21 9.01
N ARG A 214 27.67 6.35 10.28
CA ARG A 214 26.32 5.99 10.75
C ARG A 214 25.25 6.82 10.03
N VAL A 215 25.41 8.15 9.95
CA VAL A 215 24.47 9.03 9.26
C VAL A 215 24.36 8.65 7.78
N GLU A 216 25.48 8.46 7.08
CA GLU A 216 25.49 8.07 5.66
C GLU A 216 24.85 6.69 5.41
N ALA A 217 24.97 5.76 6.36
CA ALA A 217 24.37 4.43 6.25
C ALA A 217 22.84 4.45 6.33
N VAL A 218 22.25 5.38 7.09
CA VAL A 218 20.82 5.42 7.41
C VAL A 218 20.07 6.60 6.79
N THR A 219 20.75 7.49 6.06
CA THR A 219 20.12 8.67 5.45
C THR A 219 20.29 8.70 3.94
N THR A 220 19.35 9.37 3.27
CA THR A 220 19.40 9.66 1.85
C THR A 220 18.85 11.07 1.58
N SER A 221 19.13 11.58 0.39
CA SER A 221 18.67 12.89 -0.08
C SER A 221 17.70 12.79 -1.25
N ARG A 222 17.29 11.57 -1.59
CA ARG A 222 16.40 11.28 -2.71
C ARG A 222 15.36 10.25 -2.25
N PRO A 223 14.19 10.24 -2.88
CA PRO A 223 13.27 9.12 -2.72
C PRO A 223 13.91 7.82 -3.20
N GLU A 224 13.80 6.79 -2.39
CA GLU A 224 14.28 5.42 -2.64
C GLU A 224 13.14 4.41 -2.71
N ARG A 225 11.94 4.81 -2.26
CA ARG A 225 10.79 3.93 -2.26
C ARG A 225 9.48 4.69 -2.29
N TYR A 226 8.55 4.14 -3.04
CA TYR A 226 7.17 4.56 -3.04
C TYR A 226 6.28 3.39 -2.70
N SER A 227 5.32 3.65 -1.82
CA SER A 227 4.23 2.74 -1.52
C SER A 227 2.98 3.26 -2.21
N LEU A 228 2.21 2.35 -2.81
CA LEU A 228 1.07 2.69 -3.64
C LEU A 228 -0.14 1.88 -3.20
N LEU A 229 -1.25 2.57 -3.00
CA LEU A 229 -2.56 1.96 -2.87
C LEU A 229 -3.35 2.28 -4.14
N ILE A 230 -3.60 1.25 -4.93
CA ILE A 230 -4.33 1.32 -6.20
C ILE A 230 -5.73 0.78 -5.94
N ARG A 231 -6.74 1.66 -5.94
CA ARG A 231 -8.15 1.27 -5.93
C ARG A 231 -8.67 1.33 -7.36
N THR A 232 -9.17 0.20 -7.85
CA THR A 232 -9.82 0.11 -9.16
C THR A 232 -11.31 -0.13 -8.97
N THR A 233 -12.14 0.55 -9.76
CA THR A 233 -13.60 0.43 -9.70
C THR A 233 -14.17 0.16 -11.08
N LEU A 234 -14.98 -0.89 -11.20
CA LEU A 234 -15.68 -1.29 -12.41
C LEU A 234 -17.06 -1.83 -12.04
N HIS A 235 -18.12 -1.32 -12.67
CA HIS A 235 -19.51 -1.74 -12.42
C HIS A 235 -19.94 -1.75 -10.93
N GLY A 236 -19.38 -0.85 -10.12
CA GLY A 236 -19.65 -0.77 -8.68
C GLY A 236 -18.84 -1.74 -7.81
N GLN A 237 -18.06 -2.64 -8.41
CA GLN A 237 -17.08 -3.47 -7.70
C GLN A 237 -15.77 -2.70 -7.54
N ALA A 238 -15.19 -2.77 -6.35
CA ALA A 238 -13.88 -2.22 -6.06
C ALA A 238 -12.87 -3.33 -5.79
N ARG A 239 -11.65 -3.16 -6.27
CA ARG A 239 -10.49 -3.97 -5.90
C ARG A 239 -9.33 -3.07 -5.50
N GLN A 240 -8.54 -3.55 -4.55
CA GLN A 240 -7.39 -2.83 -4.04
C GLN A 240 -6.12 -3.64 -4.25
N ARG A 241 -5.05 -2.95 -4.61
CA ARG A 241 -3.69 -3.50 -4.67
C ARG A 241 -2.75 -2.57 -3.93
N TYR A 242 -1.88 -3.17 -3.13
CA TYR A 242 -0.79 -2.50 -2.47
C TYR A 242 0.52 -2.87 -3.15
N VAL A 243 1.24 -1.86 -3.61
CA VAL A 243 2.46 -2.06 -4.41
C VAL A 243 3.58 -1.25 -3.78
N ILE A 244 4.77 -1.85 -3.71
CA ILE A 244 5.99 -1.15 -3.34
C ILE A 244 6.89 -1.08 -4.55
N ILE A 245 7.34 0.13 -4.86
CA ILE A 245 8.29 0.41 -5.92
C ILE A 245 9.57 0.93 -5.28
N ASP A 246 10.67 0.21 -5.50
CA ASP A 246 12.01 0.71 -5.19
C ASP A 246 12.40 1.72 -6.26
N ALA A 247 12.68 2.95 -5.84
CA ALA A 247 13.05 4.05 -6.71
C ALA A 247 14.53 3.96 -7.09
N GLY A 248 14.82 4.31 -8.34
CA GLY A 248 16.16 4.27 -8.91
C GLY A 248 16.13 4.69 -10.38
N ALA A 249 17.27 4.54 -11.08
CA ALA A 249 17.33 4.79 -12.52
C ALA A 249 16.35 3.90 -13.31
N SER A 250 16.11 2.69 -12.80
CA SER A 250 15.10 1.75 -13.29
C SER A 250 14.26 1.29 -12.10
N PRO A 251 13.09 1.91 -11.83
CA PRO A 251 12.29 1.53 -10.67
C PRO A 251 11.76 0.10 -10.80
N THR A 252 11.79 -0.64 -9.70
CA THR A 252 11.40 -2.06 -9.66
C THR A 252 10.30 -2.30 -8.64
N VAL A 253 9.33 -3.13 -8.99
CA VAL A 253 8.30 -3.58 -8.05
C VAL A 253 8.92 -4.59 -7.10
N SER A 254 8.93 -4.28 -5.79
CA SER A 254 9.48 -5.14 -4.75
C SER A 254 8.41 -5.86 -3.93
N LEU A 255 7.17 -5.38 -3.98
CA LEU A 255 5.98 -6.04 -3.42
C LEU A 255 4.76 -5.69 -4.27
N ASP A 256 3.88 -6.66 -4.48
CA ASP A 256 2.58 -6.49 -5.14
C ASP A 256 1.60 -7.45 -4.46
N LEU A 257 0.65 -6.87 -3.73
CA LEU A 257 -0.31 -7.59 -2.91
C LEU A 257 -1.72 -7.16 -3.30
N GLU A 258 -2.58 -8.11 -3.66
CA GLU A 258 -4.01 -7.87 -3.76
C GLU A 258 -4.60 -7.86 -2.35
N VAL A 259 -5.31 -6.79 -2.03
CA VAL A 259 -5.90 -6.56 -0.72
C VAL A 259 -7.37 -6.95 -0.81
N ALA A 260 -7.86 -7.70 0.17
CA ALA A 260 -9.28 -8.02 0.26
C ALA A 260 -10.10 -6.70 0.36
N PRO A 261 -11.25 -6.61 -0.32
CA PRO A 261 -12.06 -5.40 -0.38
C PRO A 261 -12.63 -4.98 0.98
#